data_AF-A0A9X2YYR3-F1
#
_entry.id   AF-A0A9X2YYR3-F1
#
_cell.length_a   1.000
_cell.length_b   1.000
_cell.length_c   1.000
_cell.angle_alpha   90.00
_cell.angle_beta   90.00
_cell.angle_gamma   90.00
#
_symmetry.space_group_name_H-M   'P 1'
#
loop_
_entity.id
_entity.type
_entity.pdbx_description
1 polymer ?
#
loop_
_entity_poly.entity_id
_entity_poly.type
_entity_poly.pdbx_seq_one_letter_code
_entity_poly.pdbx_strand_id
1 'polypeptide(L)'
;MMNTIEKILDKRVIGTYYNFIEKTLTISFERDFVLKFYDCAIIFDLGIVGHIVTFISSNSTLGITHELKKMDKDPDDYNFLLISRDIKDYHNKNEILIAYKTLEFKNSVI
;
A
#
# COMPACT_ATOMS: atom_id res chain seq x y z
N MET A 1 7.68 10.76 8.48
CA MET A 1 6.71 9.94 7.70
C MET A 1 6.92 8.43 7.93
N MET A 2 8.17 7.92 7.98
CA MET A 2 8.48 6.51 8.30
C MET A 2 7.89 6.00 9.63
N ASN A 3 7.96 6.76 10.73
CA ASN A 3 7.51 6.32 12.05
C ASN A 3 6.03 5.89 12.16
N THR A 4 5.16 6.32 11.24
CA THR A 4 3.73 5.96 11.28
C THR A 4 3.45 4.72 10.44
N ILE A 5 4.14 4.56 9.31
CA ILE A 5 3.97 3.42 8.42
C ILE A 5 4.58 2.17 9.05
N GLU A 6 5.74 2.26 9.70
CA GLU A 6 6.37 1.12 10.39
C GLU A 6 5.47 0.49 11.46
N LYS A 7 4.45 1.21 11.96
CA LYS A 7 3.46 0.66 12.90
C LYS A 7 2.61 -0.48 12.31
N ILE A 8 2.62 -0.69 10.99
CA ILE A 8 1.93 -1.85 10.38
C ILE A 8 2.78 -3.11 10.32
N LEU A 9 4.08 -3.02 10.63
CA LEU A 9 4.89 -4.22 10.78
C LEU A 9 4.30 -5.11 11.87
N ASP A 10 4.36 -6.41 11.62
CA ASP A 10 3.80 -7.47 12.48
C ASP A 10 2.28 -7.40 12.67
N LYS A 11 1.57 -6.56 11.90
CA LYS A 11 0.11 -6.56 11.85
C LYS A 11 -0.40 -7.44 10.72
N ARG A 12 -1.47 -8.19 10.99
CA ARG A 12 -2.22 -8.89 9.94
C ARG A 12 -3.14 -7.91 9.20
N VAL A 13 -3.16 -8.03 7.87
CA VAL A 13 -4.13 -7.34 7.00
C VAL A 13 -5.47 -8.06 7.08
N ILE A 14 -6.52 -7.35 7.47
CA ILE A 14 -7.88 -7.86 7.59
C ILE A 14 -8.66 -7.69 6.28
N GLY A 15 -8.42 -6.60 5.56
CA GLY A 15 -9.09 -6.36 4.29
C GLY A 15 -8.57 -5.14 3.56
N THR A 16 -8.83 -5.13 2.26
CA THR A 16 -8.56 -4.02 1.34
C THR A 16 -9.89 -3.60 0.71
N TYR A 17 -10.10 -2.29 0.56
CA TYR A 17 -11.25 -1.75 -0.14
C TYR A 17 -10.79 -0.64 -1.08
N TYR A 18 -11.06 -0.81 -2.37
CA TYR A 18 -10.72 0.17 -3.39
C TYR A 18 -11.96 0.85 -3.93
N ASN A 19 -12.03 2.16 -3.76
CA ASN A 19 -13.02 3.02 -4.42
C ASN A 19 -12.38 3.63 -5.67
N PHE A 20 -12.73 3.09 -6.83
CA PHE A 20 -12.24 3.54 -8.13
C PHE A 20 -12.66 4.97 -8.48
N ILE A 21 -13.86 5.39 -8.06
CA ILE A 21 -14.40 6.73 -8.39
C ILE A 21 -13.63 7.80 -7.61
N GLU A 22 -13.46 7.60 -6.31
CA GLU A 22 -12.73 8.52 -5.43
C GLU A 22 -11.21 8.33 -5.51
N LYS A 23 -10.74 7.30 -6.23
CA LYS A 23 -9.33 6.90 -6.33
C LYS A 23 -8.71 6.67 -4.94
N THR A 24 -9.45 6.05 -4.03
CA THR A 24 -8.99 5.80 -2.66
C THR A 24 -8.87 4.33 -2.37
N LEU A 25 -7.76 3.94 -1.74
CA LEU A 25 -7.56 2.60 -1.18
C LEU A 25 -7.61 2.68 0.34
N THR A 26 -8.39 1.80 0.96
CA THR A 26 -8.39 1.62 2.41
C THR A 26 -7.85 0.24 2.73
N ILE A 27 -6.89 0.17 3.65
CA ILE A 27 -6.34 -1.09 4.17
C ILE A 27 -6.60 -1.14 5.66
N SER A 28 -7.31 -2.19 6.08
CA SER A 28 -7.63 -2.44 7.48
C SER A 28 -6.70 -3.52 8.02
N PHE A 29 -6.18 -3.29 9.21
CA PHE A 29 -5.27 -4.18 9.92
C PHE A 29 -5.85 -4.56 11.28
N GLU A 30 -5.32 -5.61 11.89
CA GLU A 30 -5.69 -5.98 13.27
C GLU A 30 -5.51 -4.82 14.27
N ARG A 31 -6.38 -4.81 15.29
CA ARG A 31 -6.46 -3.79 16.35
C ARG A 31 -6.90 -2.42 15.82
N ASP A 32 -7.92 -2.43 14.97
CA ASP A 32 -8.65 -1.24 14.49
C ASP A 32 -7.75 -0.17 13.84
N PHE A 33 -6.69 -0.63 13.19
CA PHE A 33 -5.73 0.22 12.52
C PHE A 33 -6.08 0.31 11.04
N VAL A 34 -6.24 1.54 10.54
CA VAL A 34 -6.63 1.76 9.15
C VAL A 34 -5.66 2.75 8.48
N LEU A 35 -5.17 2.36 7.30
CA LEU A 35 -4.52 3.27 6.36
C LEU A 35 -5.47 3.61 5.23
N LYS A 36 -5.61 4.89 4.94
CA LYS A 36 -6.36 5.36 3.77
C LYS A 36 -5.44 6.14 2.86
N PHE A 37 -5.33 5.67 1.63
CA PHE A 37 -4.55 6.26 0.55
C PHE A 37 -5.50 7.01 -0.36
N TYR A 38 -5.09 8.21 -0.76
CA TYR A 38 -5.86 9.11 -1.62
C TYR A 38 -5.09 9.38 -2.92
N ASP A 39 -5.87 9.62 -3.98
CA ASP A 39 -5.37 9.84 -5.34
C ASP A 39 -4.44 8.72 -5.82
N CYS A 40 -4.85 7.47 -5.57
CA CYS A 40 -4.14 6.30 -6.03
C CYS A 40 -4.10 6.26 -7.55
N ALA A 41 -2.90 6.28 -8.14
CA ALA A 41 -2.72 6.11 -9.57
C ALA A 41 -2.61 4.64 -9.96
N ILE A 42 -1.94 3.85 -9.13
CA ILE A 42 -1.66 2.44 -9.37
C ILE A 42 -1.83 1.69 -8.05
N ILE A 43 -2.53 0.56 -8.11
CA ILE A 43 -2.65 -0.42 -7.03
C ILE A 43 -2.46 -1.80 -7.66
N PHE A 44 -1.40 -2.50 -7.25
CA PHE A 44 -1.23 -3.92 -7.55
C PHE A 44 -1.41 -4.69 -6.25
N ASP A 45 -2.51 -5.43 -6.14
CA ASP A 45 -2.78 -6.32 -5.02
C ASP A 45 -2.54 -7.77 -5.47
N LEU A 46 -1.55 -8.42 -4.87
CA LEU A 46 -1.18 -9.81 -5.12
C LEU A 46 -1.66 -10.73 -3.99
N GLY A 47 -2.68 -10.32 -3.24
CA GLY A 47 -3.32 -11.13 -2.21
C GLY A 47 -2.64 -11.01 -0.86
N ILE A 48 -2.49 -9.80 -0.33
CA ILE A 48 -1.92 -9.55 1.01
C ILE A 48 -2.93 -9.83 2.15
N VAL A 49 -4.24 -9.84 1.86
CA VAL A 49 -5.29 -10.04 2.87
C VAL A 49 -5.11 -11.39 3.60
N GLY A 50 -5.21 -11.37 4.93
CA GLY A 50 -5.02 -12.53 5.80
C GLY A 50 -3.56 -12.78 6.20
N HIS A 51 -2.60 -12.07 5.61
CA HIS A 51 -1.18 -12.20 5.90
C HIS A 51 -0.67 -11.14 6.88
N ILE A 52 0.40 -11.48 7.59
CA ILE A 52 1.13 -10.57 8.48
C ILE A 52 2.14 -9.81 7.64
N VAL A 53 2.17 -8.48 7.80
CA VAL A 53 3.17 -7.64 7.15
C VAL A 53 4.52 -7.83 7.84
N THR A 54 5.52 -8.28 7.10
CA THR A 54 6.90 -8.41 7.61
C THR A 54 7.86 -7.45 6.92
N PHE A 55 7.44 -6.86 5.80
CA PHE A 55 8.26 -5.95 5.03
C PHE A 55 7.45 -4.78 4.49
N ILE A 56 8.09 -3.62 4.52
CA ILE A 56 7.58 -2.38 3.95
C ILE A 56 8.71 -1.68 3.22
N SER A 57 8.42 -1.13 2.06
CA SER A 57 9.34 -0.24 1.34
C SER A 57 8.59 0.96 0.80
N SER A 58 9.14 2.16 1.00
CA SER A 58 8.64 3.40 0.39
C SER A 58 9.35 3.74 -0.93
N ASN A 59 10.23 2.85 -1.41
CA ASN A 59 10.97 3.10 -2.64
C ASN A 59 10.12 2.70 -3.85
N SER A 60 10.15 3.54 -4.88
CA SER A 60 9.59 3.19 -6.18
C SER A 60 10.37 2.04 -6.80
N THR A 61 9.70 1.25 -7.63
CA THR A 61 10.38 0.31 -8.53
C THR A 61 10.36 0.88 -9.94
N LEU A 62 11.39 0.55 -10.74
CA LEU A 62 11.46 0.95 -12.16
C LEU A 62 10.18 0.59 -12.93
N GLY A 63 9.54 -0.52 -12.56
CA GLY A 63 8.27 -0.96 -13.15
C GLY A 63 7.13 0.05 -12.94
N ILE A 64 6.90 0.51 -11.70
CA ILE A 64 5.81 1.46 -11.43
C ILE A 64 6.08 2.80 -12.11
N THR A 65 7.32 3.29 -12.06
CA THR A 65 7.72 4.54 -12.71
C THR A 65 7.40 4.50 -14.20
N HIS A 66 7.66 3.37 -14.86
CA HIS A 66 7.33 3.17 -16.27
C HIS A 66 5.82 3.16 -16.52
N GLU A 67 5.05 2.47 -15.68
CA GLU A 67 3.59 2.43 -15.80
C GLU A 67 2.95 3.80 -15.59
N LEU A 68 3.42 4.60 -14.63
CA LEU A 68 2.94 5.98 -14.44
C LEU A 68 3.18 6.85 -15.68
N LYS A 69 4.39 6.76 -16.28
CA LYS A 69 4.70 7.50 -17.50
C LYS A 69 3.80 7.10 -18.67
N LYS A 70 3.48 5.80 -18.83
CA LYS A 70 2.52 5.34 -19.84
C LYS A 70 1.11 5.92 -19.66
N MET A 71 0.75 6.24 -18.42
CA MET A 71 -0.53 6.87 -18.07
C MET A 71 -0.48 8.40 -18.16
N ASP A 72 0.57 8.98 -18.73
CA ASP A 72 0.81 10.44 -18.79
C ASP A 72 0.83 11.11 -17.41
N LYS A 73 1.41 10.41 -16.43
CA LYS A 73 1.59 10.90 -15.06
C LYS A 73 3.07 11.05 -14.75
N ASP A 74 3.44 12.16 -14.11
CA ASP A 74 4.78 12.35 -13.58
C ASP A 74 4.99 11.44 -12.36
N PRO A 75 5.96 10.50 -12.36
CA PRO A 75 6.25 9.69 -11.19
C PRO A 75 6.65 10.48 -9.94
N ASP A 76 7.22 11.66 -10.11
CA ASP A 76 7.68 12.51 -8.99
C ASP A 76 6.50 13.14 -8.22
N ASP A 77 5.30 13.15 -8.80
CA ASP A 77 4.06 13.59 -8.14
C ASP A 77 3.49 12.56 -7.14
N TYR A 78 4.06 11.36 -7.07
CA TYR A 78 3.50 10.25 -6.31
C TYR A 78 4.48 9.71 -5.28
N ASN A 79 3.93 9.36 -4.12
CA ASN A 79 4.57 8.52 -3.13
C ASN A 79 4.34 7.04 -3.49
N PHE A 80 5.26 6.20 -3.03
CA PHE A 80 5.22 4.76 -3.26
C PHE A 80 5.18 4.01 -1.93
N LEU A 81 4.43 2.92 -1.89
CA LEU A 81 4.44 2.01 -0.76
C LEU A 81 4.25 0.57 -1.25
N LEU A 82 5.20 -0.28 -0.88
CA LEU A 82 5.11 -1.72 -0.95
C LEU A 82 4.86 -2.25 0.47
N ILE A 83 3.82 -3.05 0.64
CA ILE A 83 3.52 -3.79 1.87
C ILE A 83 3.55 -5.27 1.51
N SER A 84 4.39 -6.05 2.18
CA SER A 84 4.61 -7.45 1.82
C SER A 84 4.71 -8.37 3.04
N ARG A 85 4.29 -9.62 2.84
CA ARG A 85 4.49 -10.72 3.79
C ARG A 85 5.92 -11.26 3.75
N ASP A 86 6.58 -11.28 2.60
CA ASP A 86 7.96 -11.78 2.44
C ASP A 86 8.56 -11.27 1.12
N ILE A 87 9.84 -10.93 1.15
CA ILE A 87 10.63 -10.49 -0.01
C ILE A 87 11.35 -11.67 -0.68
N LYS A 88 11.49 -12.79 0.02
CA LYS A 88 12.31 -13.93 -0.41
C LYS A 88 11.54 -14.95 -1.23
N ASP A 89 10.21 -15.00 -1.11
CA ASP A 89 9.37 -15.89 -1.90
C ASP A 89 8.95 -15.20 -3.21
N TYR A 90 9.76 -15.39 -4.24
CA TYR A 90 9.51 -14.83 -5.58
C TYR A 90 8.32 -15.47 -6.30
N HIS A 91 7.85 -16.63 -5.84
CA HIS A 91 6.79 -17.39 -6.50
C HIS A 91 5.41 -17.13 -5.87
N ASN A 92 5.34 -16.92 -4.55
CA ASN A 92 4.11 -16.59 -3.83
C ASN A 92 4.20 -15.20 -3.21
N LYS A 93 4.10 -14.17 -4.06
CA LYS A 93 4.11 -12.79 -3.61
C LYS A 93 2.77 -12.39 -3.01
N ASN A 94 2.63 -12.50 -1.69
CA ASN A 94 1.54 -11.86 -0.95
C ASN A 94 1.97 -10.42 -0.63
N GLU A 95 1.69 -9.48 -1.53
CA GLU A 95 2.05 -8.08 -1.38
C GLU A 95 1.04 -7.14 -2.03
N ILE A 96 1.04 -5.89 -1.58
CA ILE A 96 0.32 -4.80 -2.23
C ILE A 96 1.28 -3.64 -2.49
N LEU A 97 1.22 -3.11 -3.71
CA LEU A 97 2.05 -2.02 -4.19
C LEU A 97 1.19 -0.85 -4.64
N ILE A 98 1.49 0.34 -4.14
CA ILE A 98 0.61 1.50 -4.23
C ILE A 98 1.42 2.72 -4.66
N ALA A 99 0.95 3.42 -5.70
CA ALA A 99 1.36 4.78 -6.02
C ALA A 99 0.22 5.75 -5.66
N TYR A 100 0.48 6.69 -4.73
CA TYR A 100 -0.53 7.54 -4.09
C TYR A 100 -0.01 8.96 -3.87
N LYS A 101 -0.90 9.95 -3.67
CA LYS A 101 -0.46 11.31 -3.32
C LYS A 101 -0.48 11.55 -1.82
N THR A 102 -1.55 11.13 -1.15
CA THR A 102 -1.73 11.41 0.29
C THR A 102 -2.08 10.15 1.07
N LEU A 103 -1.55 10.05 2.29
CA LEU A 103 -1.82 8.99 3.24
C LEU A 103 -2.44 9.59 4.50
N GLU A 104 -3.56 9.00 4.93
CA GLU A 104 -4.18 9.27 6.22
C GLU A 104 -4.11 8.01 7.09
N PHE A 105 -3.79 8.24 8.35
CA PHE A 105 -3.78 7.22 9.39
C PHE A 105 -5.00 7.43 10.29
N LYS A 106 -5.80 6.37 10.46
CA LYS A 106 -6.88 6.37 11.45
C LYS A 106 -6.66 5.22 12.43
N ASN A 107 -6.51 5.57 13.70
CA ASN A 107 -6.85 4.64 14.77
C ASN A 107 -8.36 4.74 14.94
N SER A 108 -9.08 3.62 14.80
CA SER A 108 -10.45 3.59 15.31
C SER A 108 -10.34 3.65 16.82
N VAL A 109 -10.59 4.83 17.39
CA VAL A 109 -10.88 4.97 18.81
C VAL A 109 -12.33 4.52 18.94
N ILE A 110 -12.54 3.29 19.42
CA ILE A 110 -13.82 2.91 20.00
C ILE A 110 -13.87 3.52 21.40
#